data_AF-A0A938RCU4-F1
#
_entry.id   AF-A0A938RCU4-F1
#
_cell.length_a   1.000
_cell.length_b   1.000
_cell.length_c   1.000
_cell.angle_alpha   90.00
_cell.angle_beta   90.00
_cell.angle_gamma   90.00
#
_symmetry.space_group_name_H-M   'P 1'
#
loop_
_entity.id
_entity.type
_entity.pdbx_description
1 polymer ?
#
loop_
_entity_poly.entity_id
_entity_poly.type
_entity_poly.pdbx_seq_one_letter_code
_entity_poly.pdbx_strand_id
1 'polypeptide(L)'
;MPSVVALHYGGSLVWENRVDGFTGCCPEGGRVTIEVKRQENTGGELLKEDFPFRDITGKGYPALDAFRVFVEVEHIEGNCMWGHRIGDRIEIDPFNANGMCCLLYNQLYPYLHVLLSGQTPPWATREHSIAGECPDTFNRLSFRLSIEPREPE
;
A
#
# COMPACT_ATOMS: atom_id res chain seq x y z
N MET A 1 -6.32 1.97 6.56
CA MET A 1 -7.12 1.99 5.32
C MET A 1 -8.58 1.54 5.43
N PRO A 2 -9.04 0.65 6.36
CA PRO A 2 -10.44 0.21 6.35
C PRO A 2 -11.45 1.36 6.49
N SER A 3 -11.07 2.43 7.20
CA SER A 3 -11.86 3.65 7.35
C SER A 3 -12.18 4.37 6.03
N VAL A 4 -11.21 4.46 5.12
CA VAL A 4 -11.42 5.13 3.81
C VAL A 4 -12.30 4.26 2.92
N VAL A 5 -12.09 2.94 2.94
CA VAL A 5 -12.92 1.99 2.20
C VAL A 5 -14.37 2.02 2.70
N ALA A 6 -14.58 2.06 4.01
CA ALA A 6 -15.92 2.18 4.60
C ALA A 6 -16.66 3.44 4.10
N LEU A 7 -15.99 4.60 4.15
CA LEU A 7 -16.57 5.84 3.62
C LEU A 7 -16.84 5.77 2.11
N HIS A 8 -15.99 5.11 1.33
CA HIS A 8 -16.17 4.95 -0.12
C HIS A 8 -17.49 4.25 -0.46
N TYR A 9 -17.86 3.23 0.33
CA TYR A 9 -19.13 2.49 0.18
C TYR A 9 -20.30 3.10 0.97
N GLY A 10 -20.12 4.31 1.52
CA GLY A 10 -21.14 5.02 2.27
C GLY A 10 -21.44 4.45 3.66
N GLY A 11 -20.55 3.60 4.18
CA GLY A 11 -20.54 3.23 5.59
C GLY A 11 -19.98 4.33 6.48
N SER A 12 -20.16 4.17 7.79
CA SER A 12 -19.61 5.05 8.83
C SER A 12 -18.78 4.24 9.84
N LEU A 13 -17.95 4.94 10.61
CA LEU A 13 -17.22 4.32 11.72
C LEU A 13 -18.07 4.45 12.99
N VAL A 14 -18.32 3.33 13.67
CA VAL A 14 -19.22 3.29 14.83
C VAL A 14 -18.74 4.10 16.05
N TRP A 15 -17.45 4.45 16.08
CA TRP A 15 -16.84 5.26 17.13
C TRP A 15 -16.67 6.74 16.75
N GLU A 16 -17.06 7.13 15.53
CA GLU A 16 -17.04 8.54 15.09
C GLU A 16 -18.38 9.20 15.35
N ASN A 17 -18.35 10.48 15.75
CA ASN A 17 -19.57 11.27 15.99
C ASN A 17 -20.29 11.68 14.69
N ARG A 18 -19.67 11.43 13.54
CA ARG A 18 -20.13 11.85 12.22
C ARG A 18 -20.18 10.65 11.28
N VAL A 19 -21.16 10.65 10.39
CA VAL A 19 -21.42 9.51 9.50
C VAL A 19 -20.60 9.56 8.21
N ASP A 20 -20.11 10.74 7.84
CA ASP A 20 -19.48 11.03 6.55
C ASP A 20 -17.97 11.25 6.67
N GLY A 21 -17.36 11.00 7.83
CA GLY A 21 -15.94 11.25 7.99
C GLY A 21 -15.33 10.58 9.21
N PHE A 22 -14.02 10.70 9.32
CA PHE A 22 -13.28 10.29 10.51
C PHE A 22 -12.07 11.20 10.73
N THR A 23 -11.56 11.19 11.96
CA THR A 23 -10.33 11.87 12.34
C THR A 23 -9.26 10.82 12.67
N GLY A 24 -8.18 10.82 11.91
CA GLY A 24 -7.00 10.01 12.15
C GLY A 24 -5.87 10.84 12.76
N CYS A 25 -4.93 10.17 13.43
CA CYS A 25 -3.71 10.79 13.90
C CYS A 25 -2.49 9.95 13.50
N CYS A 26 -1.37 10.62 13.27
CA CYS A 26 -0.09 9.95 13.09
C CYS A 26 0.33 9.31 14.43
N PRO A 27 0.87 8.06 14.43
CA PRO A 27 1.32 7.38 15.65
C PRO A 27 2.45 8.10 16.41
N GLU A 28 2.99 9.21 15.90
CA GLU A 28 3.98 10.09 16.54
C GLU A 28 3.38 10.98 17.64
N GLY A 29 2.55 10.42 18.52
CA GLY A 29 1.92 11.15 19.61
C GLY A 29 0.90 12.19 19.17
N GLY A 30 0.28 12.02 18.00
CA GLY A 30 -0.79 12.90 17.52
C GLY A 30 -0.36 14.28 17.05
N ARG A 31 0.94 14.51 16.82
CA ARG A 31 1.47 15.79 16.27
C ARG A 31 0.83 16.17 14.93
N VAL A 32 0.47 15.16 14.14
CA VAL A 32 -0.26 15.32 12.89
C VAL A 32 -1.63 14.68 13.06
N THR A 33 -2.67 15.48 12.82
CA THR A 33 -4.06 15.04 12.79
C THR A 33 -4.60 15.24 11.39
N ILE A 34 -5.33 14.25 10.89
CA ILE A 34 -5.87 14.22 9.53
C ILE A 34 -7.38 14.03 9.65
N GLU A 35 -8.14 14.89 9.00
CA GLU A 35 -9.59 14.74 8.87
C GLU A 35 -9.90 14.25 7.46
N VAL A 36 -10.64 13.15 7.36
CA VAL A 36 -11.11 12.60 6.09
C VAL A 36 -12.63 12.70 6.05
N LYS A 37 -13.17 13.28 4.98
CA LYS A 37 -14.61 13.42 4.73
C LYS A 37 -14.97 12.85 3.37
N ARG A 38 -16.07 12.11 3.32
CA ARG A 38 -16.73 11.71 2.09
C ARG A 38 -17.50 12.91 1.57
N GLN A 39 -17.26 13.26 0.33
CA GLN A 39 -18.02 14.29 -0.37
C GLN A 39 -18.57 13.70 -1.67
N GLU A 40 -19.82 14.02 -2.01
CA GLU A 40 -20.38 13.66 -3.31
C GLU A 40 -19.64 14.40 -4.42
N ASN A 41 -19.38 13.71 -5.53
CA ASN A 41 -18.73 14.32 -6.66
C ASN A 41 -19.72 15.21 -7.42
N THR A 42 -19.64 16.52 -7.18
CA THR A 42 -20.46 17.53 -7.85
C THR A 42 -19.75 18.22 -9.04
N GLY A 43 -18.71 17.58 -9.60
CA GLY A 43 -17.92 18.13 -10.71
C GLY A 43 -16.69 18.91 -10.25
N GLY A 44 -16.02 18.45 -9.20
CA GLY A 44 -14.80 19.06 -8.67
C GLY A 44 -13.57 18.83 -9.56
N GLU A 45 -12.57 19.70 -9.42
CA GLU A 45 -11.26 19.51 -10.03
C GLU A 45 -10.55 18.31 -9.38
N LEU A 46 -10.00 17.43 -10.21
CA LEU A 46 -9.18 16.32 -9.71
C LEU A 46 -7.82 16.90 -9.29
N LEU A 47 -7.55 16.90 -7.99
CA LEU A 47 -6.25 17.26 -7.45
C LEU A 47 -5.24 16.18 -7.80
N LYS A 48 -4.51 16.37 -8.90
CA LYS A 48 -3.40 15.51 -9.30
C LYS A 48 -2.11 16.10 -8.74
N GLU A 49 -1.66 15.58 -7.61
CA GLU A 49 -0.34 15.89 -7.08
C GLU A 49 0.65 14.85 -7.61
N ASP A 50 1.71 15.30 -8.28
CA ASP A 50 2.83 14.43 -8.65
C ASP A 50 3.62 14.14 -7.37
N PHE A 51 3.49 12.91 -6.86
CA PHE A 51 4.26 12.42 -5.73
C PHE A 51 5.38 11.49 -6.25
N PRO A 52 6.56 12.03 -6.60
CA PRO A 52 7.66 11.21 -7.05
C PRO A 52 8.15 10.31 -5.92
N PHE A 53 8.78 9.19 -6.28
CA PHE A 53 9.46 8.33 -5.33
C PHE A 53 10.47 9.15 -4.53
N ARG A 54 10.31 9.18 -3.20
CA ARG A 54 11.20 9.92 -2.31
C ARG A 54 12.22 8.97 -1.74
N ASP A 55 13.49 9.24 -1.98
CA ASP A 55 14.55 8.50 -1.30
C ASP A 55 14.53 8.80 0.20
N ILE A 56 14.49 7.73 0.99
CA ILE A 56 14.43 7.72 2.45
C ILE A 56 15.62 6.99 3.08
N THR A 57 16.63 6.64 2.29
CA THR A 57 17.91 6.14 2.80
C THR A 57 18.52 7.12 3.80
N GLY A 58 19.16 6.58 4.84
CA GLY A 58 19.84 7.35 5.87
C GLY A 58 18.93 8.17 6.78
N LYS A 59 17.60 8.08 6.63
CA LYS A 59 16.62 8.85 7.43
C LYS A 59 16.13 8.10 8.67
N GLY A 60 16.87 7.11 9.13
CA GLY A 60 16.59 6.37 10.37
C GLY A 60 15.68 5.15 10.20
N TYR A 61 15.66 4.53 9.01
CA TYR A 61 14.96 3.27 8.76
C TYR A 61 15.95 2.21 8.22
N PRO A 62 16.73 1.53 9.09
CA PRO A 62 17.86 0.69 8.68
C PRO A 62 17.51 -0.44 7.70
N ALA A 63 16.29 -0.99 7.78
CA ALA A 63 15.86 -2.04 6.88
C ALA A 63 15.78 -1.56 5.42
N LEU A 64 15.43 -0.30 5.19
CA LEU A 64 15.39 0.29 3.84
C LEU A 64 16.77 0.74 3.39
N ASP A 65 17.70 0.99 4.30
CA ASP A 65 19.11 1.16 3.94
C ASP A 65 19.71 -0.15 3.41
N ALA A 66 19.27 -1.29 3.95
CA ALA A 66 19.77 -2.62 3.59
C ALA A 66 19.04 -3.27 2.40
N PHE A 67 17.75 -3.00 2.20
CA PHE A 67 16.91 -3.73 1.24
C PHE A 67 16.04 -2.81 0.36
N ARG A 68 15.76 -3.28 -0.87
CA ARG A 68 14.72 -2.77 -1.77
C ARG A 68 13.54 -3.73 -1.76
N VAL A 69 12.32 -3.21 -1.88
CA VAL A 69 11.11 -4.03 -1.93
C VAL A 69 10.49 -3.94 -3.31
N PHE A 70 10.16 -5.09 -3.89
CA PHE A 70 9.53 -5.19 -5.19
C PHE A 70 8.21 -5.92 -5.11
N VAL A 71 7.27 -5.50 -5.95
CA VAL A 71 6.04 -6.23 -6.22
C VAL A 71 6.00 -6.57 -7.69
N GLU A 72 5.89 -7.86 -7.98
CA GLU A 72 5.75 -8.38 -9.33
C GLU A 72 4.32 -8.90 -9.54
N VAL A 73 3.66 -8.44 -10.60
CA VAL A 73 2.33 -8.91 -10.98
C VAL A 73 2.47 -10.18 -11.81
N GLU A 74 2.09 -11.33 -11.24
CA GLU A 74 2.30 -12.64 -11.86
C GLU A 74 1.13 -13.06 -12.73
N HIS A 75 -0.10 -12.72 -12.35
CA HIS A 75 -1.30 -13.07 -13.11
C HIS A 75 -2.45 -12.10 -12.84
N ILE A 76 -3.38 -11.97 -13.80
CA ILE A 76 -4.64 -11.26 -13.67
C ILE A 76 -5.71 -12.09 -14.40
N GLU A 77 -6.75 -12.53 -13.69
CA GLU A 77 -7.83 -13.32 -14.27
C GLU A 77 -8.80 -12.45 -15.09
N GLY A 78 -9.16 -11.29 -14.55
CA GLY A 78 -10.03 -10.31 -15.18
C GLY A 78 -9.28 -9.09 -15.71
N ASN A 79 -9.72 -7.89 -15.32
CA ASN A 79 -9.07 -6.64 -15.70
C ASN A 79 -8.82 -5.76 -14.47
N CYS A 80 -7.56 -5.40 -14.21
CA CYS A 80 -7.23 -4.52 -13.10
C CYS A 80 -7.81 -3.11 -13.35
N MET A 81 -8.75 -2.67 -12.52
CA MET A 81 -9.37 -1.34 -12.65
C MET A 81 -8.38 -0.18 -12.52
N TRP A 82 -7.24 -0.40 -11.85
CA TRP A 82 -6.16 0.58 -11.76
C TRP A 82 -5.27 0.62 -13.01
N GLY A 83 -5.21 -0.48 -13.77
CA GLY A 83 -4.39 -0.60 -14.98
C GLY A 83 -3.05 -1.33 -14.82
N HIS A 84 -2.83 -2.04 -13.72
CA HIS A 84 -1.69 -2.96 -13.58
C HIS A 84 -1.74 -4.07 -14.63
N ARG A 85 -0.57 -4.54 -15.06
CA ARG A 85 -0.38 -5.54 -16.11
C ARG A 85 0.50 -6.70 -15.64
N ILE A 86 0.29 -7.87 -16.22
CA ILE A 86 1.14 -9.04 -15.98
C ILE A 86 2.58 -8.70 -16.40
N GLY A 87 3.53 -9.00 -15.51
CA GLY A 87 4.95 -8.68 -15.67
C GLY A 87 5.36 -7.31 -15.14
N ASP A 88 4.43 -6.48 -14.65
CA ASP A 88 4.78 -5.25 -13.95
C ASP A 88 5.66 -5.58 -12.74
N ARG A 89 6.80 -4.90 -12.63
CA ARG A 89 7.70 -4.95 -11.47
C ARG A 89 7.83 -3.56 -10.90
N ILE A 90 7.26 -3.36 -9.72
CA ILE A 90 7.09 -2.05 -9.09
C ILE A 90 7.94 -2.03 -7.82
N GLU A 91 8.89 -1.10 -7.72
CA GLU A 91 9.61 -0.84 -6.47
C GLU A 91 8.71 -0.03 -5.53
N ILE A 92 8.58 -0.49 -4.29
CA ILE A 92 7.79 0.17 -3.26
C ILE A 92 8.57 0.19 -1.93
N ASP A 93 8.08 0.95 -0.97
CA ASP A 93 8.52 0.89 0.42
C ASP A 93 7.37 1.39 1.34
N PRO A 94 7.50 1.39 2.69
CA PRO A 94 6.42 1.83 3.59
C PRO A 94 5.90 3.26 3.36
N PHE A 95 6.67 4.09 2.67
CA PHE A 95 6.43 5.51 2.43
C PHE A 95 6.14 5.81 0.95
N ASN A 96 6.53 4.92 0.03
CA ASN A 96 6.39 5.08 -1.41
C ASN A 96 5.57 3.93 -2.02
N ALA A 97 4.34 4.21 -2.45
CA ALA A 97 3.50 3.26 -3.18
C ALA A 97 3.82 3.18 -4.69
N ASN A 98 4.56 4.15 -5.23
CA ASN A 98 5.12 4.16 -6.59
C ASN A 98 4.17 3.72 -7.73
N GLY A 99 3.00 4.35 -7.82
CA GLY A 99 2.01 4.02 -8.85
C GLY A 99 1.17 2.77 -8.57
N MET A 100 1.32 2.15 -7.40
CA MET A 100 0.42 1.10 -6.92
C MET A 100 -0.89 1.68 -6.39
N CYS A 101 -2.01 1.03 -6.71
CA CYS A 101 -3.28 1.38 -6.10
C CYS A 101 -3.27 1.12 -4.58
N CYS A 102 -3.99 1.95 -3.84
CA CYS A 102 -4.07 1.85 -2.39
C CYS A 102 -4.63 0.49 -1.91
N LEU A 103 -5.58 -0.13 -2.64
CA LEU A 103 -6.13 -1.43 -2.26
C LEU A 103 -5.05 -2.52 -2.23
N LEU A 104 -4.26 -2.63 -3.31
CA LEU A 104 -3.19 -3.63 -3.42
C LEU A 104 -2.07 -3.33 -2.42
N TYR A 105 -1.66 -2.07 -2.31
CA TYR A 105 -0.62 -1.63 -1.38
C TYR A 105 -1.00 -1.96 0.08
N ASN A 106 -2.27 -1.78 0.47
CA ASN A 106 -2.70 -2.10 1.82
C ASN A 106 -2.72 -3.60 2.12
N GLN A 107 -3.08 -4.41 1.14
CA GLN A 107 -3.09 -5.86 1.26
C GLN A 107 -1.68 -6.41 1.54
N LEU A 108 -0.65 -5.81 0.93
CA LEU A 108 0.73 -6.23 1.11
C LEU A 108 1.47 -5.53 2.26
N TYR A 109 0.95 -4.40 2.77
CA TYR A 109 1.65 -3.56 3.74
C TYR A 109 2.14 -4.31 5.00
N PRO A 110 1.33 -5.18 5.63
CA PRO A 110 1.80 -5.94 6.80
C PRO A 110 2.98 -6.86 6.46
N TYR A 111 2.95 -7.48 5.28
CA TYR A 111 3.96 -8.41 4.81
C TYR A 111 5.27 -7.72 4.45
N LEU A 112 5.20 -6.48 3.98
CA LEU A 112 6.36 -5.65 3.70
C LEU A 112 7.22 -5.46 4.95
N HIS A 113 6.61 -5.21 6.12
CA HIS A 113 7.35 -5.11 7.39
C HIS A 113 7.94 -6.44 7.86
N VAL A 114 7.27 -7.56 7.60
CA VAL A 114 7.82 -8.90 7.90
C VAL A 114 9.08 -9.13 7.08
N LEU A 115 9.03 -8.91 5.76
CA LEU A 115 10.19 -9.09 4.90
C LEU A 115 11.33 -8.12 5.26
N LEU A 116 11.03 -6.83 5.49
CA LEU A 116 12.03 -5.84 5.91
C LEU A 116 12.68 -6.14 7.27
N SER A 117 12.04 -6.94 8.13
CA SER A 117 12.68 -7.45 9.35
C SER A 117 13.70 -8.56 9.10
N GLY A 118 13.94 -8.92 7.83
CA GLY A 118 14.78 -10.03 7.40
C GLY A 118 14.12 -11.39 7.60
N GLN A 119 12.84 -11.44 7.98
CA GLN A 119 12.09 -12.67 8.22
C GLN A 119 11.21 -13.03 7.04
N THR A 120 10.94 -14.32 6.88
CA THR A 120 9.98 -14.82 5.88
C THR A 120 8.91 -15.63 6.62
N PRO A 121 7.62 -15.41 6.36
CA PRO A 121 6.56 -16.21 6.99
C PRO A 121 6.74 -17.70 6.72
N PRO A 122 6.41 -18.59 7.67
CA PRO A 122 6.67 -20.03 7.55
C PRO A 122 5.85 -20.73 6.46
N TRP A 123 4.78 -20.09 5.98
CA TRP A 123 3.96 -20.59 4.87
C TRP A 123 4.40 -20.07 3.50
N ALA A 124 5.37 -19.16 3.44
CA ALA A 124 5.87 -18.67 2.17
C ALA A 124 6.64 -19.78 1.44
N THR A 125 6.49 -19.82 0.12
CA THR A 125 7.09 -20.87 -0.72
C THR A 125 8.52 -20.58 -1.15
N ARG A 126 8.98 -19.33 -0.99
CA ARG A 126 10.33 -18.89 -1.33
C ARG A 126 10.84 -17.93 -0.25
N GLU A 127 12.13 -18.01 0.06
CA GLU A 127 12.77 -17.09 0.99
C GLU A 127 12.67 -15.64 0.50
N HIS A 128 12.57 -14.71 1.46
CA HIS A 128 12.52 -13.27 1.21
C HIS A 128 11.41 -12.83 0.27
N SER A 129 10.33 -13.61 0.16
CA SER A 129 9.19 -13.28 -0.68
C SER A 129 7.89 -13.87 -0.17
N ILE A 130 6.78 -13.27 -0.58
CA ILE A 130 5.42 -13.66 -0.23
C ILE A 130 4.56 -13.55 -1.49
N ALA A 131 3.83 -14.61 -1.80
CA ALA A 131 2.79 -14.58 -2.81
C ALA A 131 1.45 -14.13 -2.19
N GLY A 132 0.66 -13.38 -2.94
CA GLY A 132 -0.65 -12.91 -2.51
C GLY A 132 -1.58 -12.61 -3.66
N GLU A 133 -2.83 -12.28 -3.32
CA GLU A 133 -3.85 -11.85 -4.27
C GLU A 133 -4.40 -10.48 -3.85
N CYS A 134 -4.77 -9.68 -4.84
CA CYS A 134 -5.49 -8.42 -4.65
C CYS A 134 -6.84 -8.70 -3.96
N PRO A 135 -7.31 -7.83 -3.05
CA PRO A 135 -8.62 -7.99 -2.40
C PRO A 135 -9.81 -7.89 -3.37
N ASP A 136 -9.58 -7.49 -4.63
CA ASP A 136 -10.56 -7.57 -5.69
C ASP A 136 -10.73 -9.03 -6.17
N THR A 137 -11.67 -9.73 -5.53
CA THR A 137 -12.01 -11.13 -5.82
C THR A 137 -12.68 -11.34 -7.17
N PHE A 138 -13.11 -10.28 -7.87
CA PHE A 138 -13.68 -10.40 -9.21
C PHE A 138 -12.60 -10.42 -10.29
N ASN A 139 -11.61 -9.54 -10.20
CA ASN A 139 -10.54 -9.45 -11.21
C ASN A 139 -9.28 -10.26 -10.88
N ARG A 140 -9.12 -10.67 -9.61
CA ARG A 140 -8.08 -11.58 -9.10
C ARG A 140 -6.70 -11.37 -9.73
N LEU A 141 -6.07 -10.27 -9.33
CA LEU A 141 -4.65 -10.05 -9.57
C LEU A 141 -3.83 -10.84 -8.55
N SER A 142 -2.93 -11.71 -8.99
CA SER A 142 -1.92 -12.33 -8.12
C SER A 142 -0.59 -11.60 -8.25
N PHE A 143 0.13 -11.52 -7.14
CA PHE A 143 1.41 -10.84 -7.06
C PHE A 143 2.40 -11.60 -6.20
N ARG A 144 3.68 -11.30 -6.40
CA ARG A 144 4.77 -11.66 -5.51
C ARG A 144 5.41 -10.39 -4.95
N LEU A 145 5.43 -10.27 -3.63
CA LEU A 145 6.21 -9.29 -2.89
C LEU A 145 7.56 -9.91 -2.55
N SER A 146 8.67 -9.21 -2.80
CA SER A 146 10.01 -9.69 -2.46
C SER A 146 10.92 -8.56 -2.01
N ILE A 147 11.99 -8.91 -1.29
CA ILE A 147 13.07 -7.98 -0.96
C ILE A 147 14.39 -8.40 -1.61
N GLU A 148 15.19 -7.41 -1.98
CA GLU A 148 16.52 -7.59 -2.57
C GLU A 148 17.53 -6.72 -1.80
N PRO A 149 18.74 -7.22 -1.48
CA PRO A 149 19.77 -6.41 -0.86
C PRO A 149 20.10 -5.17 -1.70
N ARG A 150 20.32 -4.04 -1.05
CA ARG A 150 20.93 -2.88 -1.69
C ARG A 150 22.43 -3.14 -1.86
N GLU A 151 22.94 -2.99 -3.08
CA GLU A 151 24.38 -2.93 -3.29
C GLU A 151 24.90 -1.65 -2.62
N PRO A 152 26.01 -1.72 -1.87
CA PRO A 152 26.64 -0.51 -1.35
C PRO A 152 27.17 0.31 -2.55
N GLU A 153 26.68 1.55 -2.68
CA GLU A 153 27.24 2.56 -3.60
C GLU A 153 28.69 2.93 -3.26
#